data_AF-G4TZ86-F1
#
_entry.id   AF-G4TZ86-F1
#
_cell.length_a   1.000
_cell.length_b   1.000
_cell.length_c   1.000
_cell.angle_alpha   90.00
_cell.angle_beta   90.00
_cell.angle_gamma   90.00
#
_symmetry.space_group_name_H-M   'P 1'
#
loop_
_entity.id
_entity.type
_entity.pdbx_description
1 polymer ?
#
loop_
_entity_poly.entity_id
_entity_poly.type
_entity_poly.pdbx_seq_one_letter_code
_entity_poly.pdbx_strand_id
1 'polypeptide(L)'
;MNNGTPLTTSSYLRIIQINLRKSFDAHDEFINTASPDDWDVIAIQEPALNSLGNTRANRKWQSFYPSTKAHEGHGRIRAVTLVSTRIGACMQIDVNSSDIVGIRVGTASGLCTIYNIYNKGTSNDTLDQLTQHLKTRNTSTWANWLEVWLRDFNRHHHTWEGDNNRHLRSSTDAITPLLNLIIEHGMQQLLPARIPTREENGSQTRPDNIPSSNNNGPHPNRLHH
;
A
#
# COMPACT_ATOMS: atom_id res chain seq x y z
N MET A 1 28.43 12.22 -20.56
CA MET A 1 27.77 10.90 -20.69
C MET A 1 26.54 10.93 -19.79
N ASN A 2 25.37 11.20 -20.37
CA ASN A 2 24.09 11.17 -19.63
C ASN A 2 23.56 9.75 -19.68
N ASN A 3 23.69 9.01 -18.58
CA ASN A 3 22.97 7.75 -18.39
C ASN A 3 21.52 8.09 -18.07
N GLY A 4 20.73 8.33 -19.14
CA GLY A 4 19.28 8.45 -19.02
C GLY A 4 18.70 7.12 -18.60
N THR A 5 18.39 6.99 -17.31
CA THR A 5 17.63 5.88 -16.76
C THR A 5 16.31 5.79 -17.53
N PRO A 6 15.93 4.64 -18.12
CA PRO A 6 14.70 4.57 -18.89
C PRO A 6 13.51 4.79 -17.94
N LEU A 7 12.82 5.92 -18.14
CA LEU A 7 11.47 6.15 -17.64
C LEU A 7 10.56 5.13 -18.33
N THR A 8 9.53 4.66 -17.63
CA THR A 8 8.50 3.82 -18.23
C THR A 8 7.91 4.54 -19.45
N THR A 9 7.87 3.88 -20.60
CA THR A 9 7.25 4.42 -21.83
C THR A 9 5.72 4.48 -21.73
N SER A 10 5.13 3.78 -20.75
CA SER A 10 3.71 3.89 -20.40
C SER A 10 3.43 5.14 -19.58
N SER A 11 2.36 5.87 -19.95
CA SER A 11 1.79 6.96 -19.16
C SER A 11 1.07 6.48 -17.89
N TYR A 12 0.89 5.17 -17.74
CA TYR A 12 0.18 4.56 -16.62
C TYR A 12 1.10 3.62 -15.85
N LEU A 13 1.00 3.69 -14.52
CA LEU A 13 1.63 2.74 -13.60
C LEU A 13 0.60 1.67 -13.23
N ARG A 14 0.91 0.40 -13.53
CA ARG A 14 -0.01 -0.74 -13.28
C ARG A 14 0.36 -1.40 -11.97
N ILE A 15 -0.59 -1.39 -11.04
CA ILE A 15 -0.37 -1.87 -9.67
C ILE A 15 -1.39 -2.95 -9.37
N ILE A 16 -0.93 -4.07 -8.81
CA ILE A 16 -1.80 -5.07 -8.19
C ILE A 16 -1.55 -5.10 -6.68
N GLN A 17 -2.63 -5.12 -5.91
CA GLN A 17 -2.62 -5.35 -4.47
C GLN A 17 -3.16 -6.76 -4.19
N ILE A 18 -2.50 -7.52 -3.33
CA ILE A 18 -2.91 -8.88 -2.97
C ILE A 18 -2.51 -9.24 -1.53
N ASN A 19 -3.47 -9.75 -0.74
CA ASN A 19 -3.18 -10.40 0.54
C ASN A 19 -3.09 -11.92 0.34
N LEU A 20 -1.92 -12.51 0.58
CA LEU A 20 -1.65 -13.94 0.34
C LEU A 20 -1.91 -14.84 1.56
N ARG A 21 -2.32 -14.27 2.69
CA ARG A 21 -2.61 -15.00 3.94
C ARG A 21 -1.50 -15.97 4.37
N LYS A 22 -0.24 -15.63 4.07
CA LYS A 22 0.97 -16.44 4.35
C LYS A 22 1.00 -17.80 3.63
N SER A 23 0.13 -18.02 2.64
CA SER A 23 0.06 -19.28 1.89
C SER A 23 1.23 -19.40 0.91
N PHE A 24 2.07 -20.44 1.07
CA PHE A 24 3.17 -20.71 0.14
C PHE A 24 2.68 -21.07 -1.25
N ASP A 25 1.62 -21.88 -1.35
CA ASP A 25 1.07 -22.33 -2.63
C ASP A 25 0.52 -21.16 -3.44
N ALA A 26 -0.31 -20.31 -2.80
CA ALA A 26 -0.85 -19.11 -3.45
C ALA A 26 0.26 -18.12 -3.85
N HIS A 27 1.30 -18.03 -3.03
CA HIS A 27 2.46 -17.20 -3.33
C HIS A 27 3.25 -17.70 -4.55
N ASP A 28 3.55 -18.99 -4.58
CA ASP A 28 4.29 -19.61 -5.68
C ASP A 28 3.53 -19.53 -7.00
N GLU A 29 2.23 -19.85 -6.98
CA GLU A 29 1.37 -19.72 -8.15
C GLU A 29 1.35 -18.28 -8.67
N PHE A 30 1.14 -17.31 -7.78
CA PHE A 30 1.05 -15.91 -8.13
C PHE A 30 2.38 -15.36 -8.70
N ILE A 31 3.52 -15.61 -8.05
CA ILE A 31 4.82 -15.10 -8.52
C ILE A 31 5.26 -15.72 -9.84
N ASN A 32 4.89 -16.97 -10.09
CA ASN A 32 5.21 -17.65 -11.35
C ASN A 32 4.35 -17.12 -12.52
N THR A 33 3.09 -16.79 -12.26
CA THR A 33 2.16 -16.29 -13.28
C THR A 33 2.22 -14.77 -13.49
N ALA A 34 2.60 -13.99 -12.48
CA ALA A 34 2.70 -12.54 -12.59
C ALA A 34 3.75 -12.12 -13.65
N SER A 35 3.38 -11.21 -14.55
CA SER A 35 4.25 -10.70 -15.61
C SER A 35 4.50 -9.19 -15.49
N PRO A 36 5.74 -8.71 -15.74
CA PRO A 36 6.03 -7.31 -16.03
C PRO A 36 5.25 -6.72 -17.22
N ASP A 37 4.69 -7.57 -18.08
CA ASP A 37 3.79 -7.14 -19.16
C ASP A 37 2.40 -6.76 -18.66
N ASP A 38 2.03 -7.14 -17.42
CA ASP A 38 0.74 -6.83 -16.82
C ASP A 38 0.88 -5.85 -15.65
N TRP A 39 1.95 -5.97 -14.86
CA TRP A 39 2.14 -5.24 -13.61
C TRP A 39 3.52 -4.60 -13.52
N ASP A 40 3.54 -3.34 -13.08
CA ASP A 40 4.76 -2.60 -12.79
C ASP A 40 5.12 -2.70 -11.30
N VAL A 41 4.10 -2.73 -10.43
CA VAL A 41 4.22 -2.87 -8.98
C VAL A 41 3.24 -3.92 -8.46
N ILE A 42 3.71 -4.76 -7.54
CA ILE A 42 2.92 -5.75 -6.82
C ILE A 42 3.04 -5.44 -5.33
N ALA A 43 1.94 -5.07 -4.68
CA ALA A 43 1.86 -4.88 -3.24
C ALA A 43 1.28 -6.12 -2.57
N ILE A 44 2.14 -6.87 -1.88
CA ILE A 44 1.77 -8.09 -1.18
C ILE A 44 1.57 -7.78 0.31
N GLN A 45 0.42 -8.15 0.86
CA GLN A 45 0.19 -8.26 2.30
C GLN A 45 0.20 -9.74 2.72
N GLU A 46 0.62 -9.98 3.96
CA GLU A 46 0.84 -11.32 4.52
C GLU A 46 1.61 -12.27 3.57
N PRO A 47 2.83 -11.90 3.15
CA PRO A 47 3.63 -12.76 2.27
C PRO A 47 3.99 -14.09 2.94
N ALA A 48 4.17 -15.14 2.14
CA ALA A 48 4.82 -16.36 2.57
C ALA A 48 6.33 -16.10 2.71
N LEU A 49 6.88 -16.33 3.90
CA LEU A 49 8.27 -16.03 4.24
C LEU A 49 8.99 -17.29 4.67
N ASN A 50 10.22 -17.48 4.21
CA ASN A 50 11.08 -18.56 4.69
C ASN A 50 11.61 -18.28 6.12
N SER A 51 12.40 -19.21 6.66
CA SER A 51 12.98 -19.10 8.00
C SER A 51 13.92 -17.89 8.18
N LEU A 52 14.40 -17.29 7.10
CA LEU A 52 15.24 -16.09 7.09
C LEU A 52 14.42 -14.80 6.92
N GLY A 53 13.08 -14.89 6.86
CA GLY A 53 12.20 -13.74 6.66
C GLY A 53 12.13 -13.24 5.21
N ASN A 54 12.65 -14.01 4.25
CA ASN A 54 12.63 -13.63 2.84
C ASN A 54 11.37 -14.17 2.16
N THR A 55 10.73 -13.32 1.35
CA THR A 55 9.70 -13.73 0.42
C THR A 55 10.32 -14.43 -0.79
N ARG A 56 9.55 -15.27 -1.48
CA ARG A 56 9.94 -15.76 -2.79
C ARG A 56 9.73 -14.66 -3.83
N ALA A 57 10.70 -14.50 -4.73
CA ALA A 57 10.63 -13.63 -5.89
C ALA A 57 11.53 -14.21 -6.98
N ASN A 58 11.22 -13.92 -8.24
CA ASN A 58 12.06 -14.30 -9.38
C ASN A 58 12.71 -13.05 -10.00
N ARG A 59 13.61 -13.25 -10.98
CA ARG A 59 14.45 -12.19 -11.58
C ARG A 59 13.68 -11.07 -12.29
N LYS A 60 12.36 -11.21 -12.46
CA LYS A 60 11.48 -10.17 -13.03
C LYS A 60 11.22 -9.04 -12.04
N TRP A 61 11.48 -9.27 -10.76
CA TRP A 61 11.03 -8.42 -9.67
C TRP A 61 12.17 -8.03 -8.73
N GLN A 62 12.25 -6.75 -8.40
CA GLN A 62 13.02 -6.23 -7.28
C GLN A 62 12.13 -6.21 -6.03
N SER A 63 12.59 -6.81 -4.93
CA SER A 63 11.85 -6.87 -3.67
C SER A 63 12.20 -5.72 -2.73
N PHE A 64 11.18 -5.08 -2.18
CA PHE A 64 11.26 -4.07 -1.14
C PHE A 64 10.55 -4.59 0.12
N TYR A 65 11.31 -4.64 1.21
CA TYR A 65 10.82 -5.03 2.53
C TYR A 65 10.62 -3.78 3.40
N PRO A 66 9.91 -3.88 4.52
CA PRO A 66 9.84 -2.78 5.47
C PRO A 66 11.26 -2.39 5.93
N SER A 67 11.53 -1.10 6.11
CA SER A 67 12.89 -0.63 6.46
C SER A 67 13.30 -1.07 7.88
N THR A 68 12.33 -1.34 8.75
CA THR A 68 12.59 -1.92 10.07
C THR A 68 12.91 -3.41 9.93
N LYS A 69 14.10 -3.81 10.34
CA LYS A 69 14.50 -5.23 10.31
C LYS A 69 13.86 -5.97 11.48
N ALA A 70 13.49 -7.24 11.28
CA ALA A 70 12.91 -8.12 12.29
C ALA A 70 13.79 -8.31 13.56
N HIS A 71 15.05 -7.88 13.53
CA HIS A 71 16.01 -7.99 14.65
C HIS A 71 16.05 -6.75 15.56
N GLU A 72 15.30 -5.68 15.25
CA GLU A 72 15.26 -4.44 16.05
C GLU A 72 14.04 -4.38 16.99
N GLY A 73 13.55 -5.54 17.44
CA GLY A 73 12.35 -5.63 18.28
C GLY A 73 11.03 -5.39 17.54
N HIS A 74 11.08 -5.18 16.22
CA HIS A 74 9.92 -5.07 15.35
C HIS A 74 9.38 -6.45 14.97
N GLY A 75 8.05 -6.58 14.90
CA GLY A 75 7.35 -7.84 14.66
C GLY A 75 7.65 -8.48 13.30
N ARG A 76 7.06 -9.66 13.06
CA ARG A 76 7.13 -10.38 11.78
C ARG A 76 6.72 -9.47 10.61
N ILE A 77 7.48 -9.46 9.52
CA ILE A 77 7.17 -8.76 8.26
C ILE A 77 5.76 -9.15 7.78
N ARG A 78 4.92 -8.15 7.49
CA ARG A 78 3.53 -8.38 7.00
C ARG A 78 3.21 -7.72 5.67
N ALA A 79 4.14 -6.94 5.11
CA ALA A 79 4.00 -6.35 3.79
C ALA A 79 5.31 -6.46 3.03
N VAL A 80 5.24 -6.75 1.73
CA VAL A 80 6.37 -6.71 0.79
C VAL A 80 5.88 -6.08 -0.50
N THR A 81 6.68 -5.21 -1.09
CA THR A 81 6.39 -4.64 -2.41
C THR A 81 7.40 -5.17 -3.41
N LEU A 82 6.91 -5.68 -4.54
CA LEU A 82 7.74 -6.08 -5.67
C LEU A 82 7.59 -5.05 -6.78
N VAL A 83 8.70 -4.63 -7.37
CA VAL A 83 8.72 -3.69 -8.50
C VAL A 83 9.36 -4.38 -9.68
N SER A 84 8.75 -4.25 -10.86
CA SER A 84 9.30 -4.80 -12.10
C SER A 84 10.71 -4.28 -12.33
N THR A 85 11.64 -5.16 -12.70
CA THR A 85 13.03 -4.76 -13.02
C THR A 85 13.13 -3.87 -14.28
N ARG A 86 12.01 -3.71 -15.02
CA ARG A 86 11.91 -2.76 -16.14
C ARG A 86 11.73 -1.31 -15.66
N ILE A 87 11.40 -1.08 -14.39
CA ILE A 87 11.34 0.23 -13.76
C ILE A 87 12.75 0.69 -13.41
N GLY A 88 13.29 1.64 -14.18
CA GLY A 88 14.65 2.14 -13.96
C GLY A 88 14.78 3.06 -12.73
N ALA A 89 13.70 3.71 -12.30
CA ALA A 89 13.71 4.66 -11.20
C ALA A 89 12.78 4.21 -10.07
N CYS A 90 13.33 3.52 -9.08
CA CYS A 90 12.61 3.16 -7.85
C CYS A 90 13.50 3.38 -6.61
N MET A 91 12.94 4.03 -5.59
CA MET A 91 13.64 4.34 -4.34
C MET A 91 12.81 3.90 -3.15
N GLN A 92 13.45 3.29 -2.15
CA GLN A 92 12.80 2.97 -0.89
C GLN A 92 12.59 4.25 -0.06
N ILE A 93 11.45 4.32 0.62
CA ILE A 93 11.15 5.33 1.65
C ILE A 93 11.28 4.63 2.99
N ASP A 94 12.09 5.20 3.88
CA ASP A 94 12.22 4.68 5.23
C ASP A 94 11.00 5.01 6.07
N VAL A 95 10.28 3.95 6.45
CA VAL A 95 9.14 4.00 7.36
C VAL A 95 9.46 3.12 8.57
N ASN A 96 9.32 3.67 9.77
CA ASN A 96 9.54 2.94 11.01
C ASN A 96 8.37 2.00 11.34
N SER A 97 8.18 0.95 10.53
CA SER A 97 7.11 -0.05 10.70
C SER A 97 7.49 -1.37 10.04
N SER A 98 7.07 -2.51 10.61
CA SER A 98 7.18 -3.84 9.98
C SER A 98 5.99 -4.18 9.07
N ASP A 99 4.99 -3.30 9.08
CA ASP A 99 3.70 -3.47 8.41
C ASP A 99 3.53 -2.50 7.22
N ILE A 100 4.53 -1.65 6.95
CA ILE A 100 4.50 -0.64 5.88
C ILE A 100 5.75 -0.75 5.03
N VAL A 101 5.57 -0.79 3.71
CA VAL A 101 6.64 -0.61 2.72
C VAL A 101 6.35 0.65 1.92
N GLY A 102 7.21 1.66 2.04
CA GLY A 102 7.15 2.87 1.24
C GLY A 102 8.14 2.84 0.08
N ILE A 103 7.69 3.19 -1.12
CA ILE A 103 8.56 3.37 -2.29
C ILE A 103 8.17 4.63 -3.08
N ARG A 104 9.13 5.18 -3.81
CA ARG A 104 8.90 6.16 -4.88
C ARG A 104 9.25 5.54 -6.22
N VAL A 105 8.34 5.62 -7.18
CA VAL A 105 8.51 5.14 -8.55
C VAL A 105 8.50 6.31 -9.50
N GLY A 106 9.50 6.39 -10.39
CA GLY A 106 9.53 7.34 -11.49
C GLY A 106 8.60 6.91 -12.61
N THR A 107 7.69 7.79 -13.00
CA THR A 107 6.79 7.62 -14.14
C THR A 107 7.05 8.72 -15.18
N ALA A 108 6.50 8.58 -16.38
CA ALA A 108 6.54 9.63 -17.40
C ALA A 108 5.90 10.95 -16.92
N SER A 109 4.93 10.89 -15.98
CA SER A 109 4.21 12.05 -15.44
C SER A 109 4.84 12.62 -14.16
N GLY A 110 5.93 12.04 -13.66
CA GLY A 110 6.58 12.45 -12.42
C GLY A 110 6.70 11.31 -11.42
N LEU A 111 6.95 11.63 -10.15
CA LEU A 111 7.10 10.62 -9.10
C LEU A 111 5.76 10.19 -8.53
N CYS A 112 5.58 8.88 -8.39
CA CYS A 112 4.50 8.27 -7.64
C CYS A 112 5.05 7.73 -6.31
N THR A 113 4.52 8.21 -5.19
CA THR A 113 4.78 7.63 -3.86
C THR A 113 3.74 6.55 -3.59
N ILE A 114 4.19 5.35 -3.22
CA ILE A 114 3.34 4.21 -2.92
C ILE A 114 3.66 3.71 -1.52
N TYR A 115 2.63 3.57 -0.69
CA TYR A 115 2.71 2.88 0.59
C TYR A 115 1.88 1.60 0.53
N ASN A 116 2.54 0.45 0.62
CA ASN A 116 1.91 -0.84 0.85
C ASN A 116 1.77 -1.03 2.37
N ILE A 117 0.54 -1.10 2.86
CA ILE A 117 0.22 -1.06 4.28
C ILE A 117 -0.61 -2.28 4.67
N TYR A 118 -0.17 -3.02 5.66
CA TYR A 118 -0.97 -4.05 6.32
C TYR A 118 -1.47 -3.52 7.66
N ASN A 119 -2.77 -3.33 7.84
CA ASN A 119 -3.32 -2.96 9.15
C ASN A 119 -3.74 -4.19 9.94
N LYS A 120 -3.20 -4.36 11.14
CA LYS A 120 -3.71 -5.39 12.05
C LYS A 120 -5.10 -5.00 12.54
N GLY A 121 -6.10 -5.86 12.32
CA GLY A 121 -7.48 -5.60 12.73
C GLY A 121 -7.68 -5.35 14.24
N THR A 122 -6.72 -5.71 15.09
CA THR A 122 -6.84 -5.63 16.55
C THR A 122 -6.10 -4.45 17.19
N SER A 123 -5.39 -3.62 16.43
CA SER A 123 -4.69 -2.45 16.98
C SER A 123 -4.62 -1.31 15.96
N ASN A 124 -4.26 -0.11 16.42
CA ASN A 124 -4.06 1.07 15.56
C ASN A 124 -2.56 1.41 15.38
N ASP A 125 -1.64 0.57 15.86
CA ASP A 125 -0.19 0.86 15.87
C ASP A 125 0.34 1.22 14.48
N THR A 126 -0.11 0.51 13.44
CA THR A 126 0.26 0.80 12.04
C THR A 126 -0.20 2.19 11.60
N LEU A 127 -1.38 2.64 12.06
CA LEU A 127 -1.88 3.99 11.79
C LEU A 127 -1.07 5.05 12.51
N ASP A 128 -0.68 4.79 13.76
CA ASP A 128 0.16 5.71 14.54
C ASP A 128 1.55 5.85 13.91
N GLN A 129 2.14 4.74 13.48
CA GLN A 129 3.42 4.70 12.75
C GLN A 129 3.33 5.45 11.43
N LEU A 130 2.27 5.25 10.65
CA LEU A 130 2.03 5.99 9.42
C LEU A 130 1.87 7.49 9.70
N THR A 131 1.09 7.85 10.71
CA THR A 131 0.89 9.26 11.13
C THR A 131 2.22 9.92 11.47
N GLN A 132 3.05 9.27 12.28
CA GLN A 132 4.36 9.78 12.67
C GLN A 132 5.25 9.97 11.44
N HIS A 133 5.30 8.97 10.55
CA HIS A 133 6.05 9.05 9.31
C HIS A 133 5.61 10.23 8.44
N LEU A 134 4.30 10.40 8.24
CA LEU A 134 3.74 11.45 7.40
C LEU A 134 3.97 12.86 7.98
N LYS A 135 4.07 13.00 9.30
CA LYS A 135 4.43 14.27 9.98
C LYS A 135 5.89 14.64 9.81
N THR A 136 6.80 13.65 9.82
CA THR A 136 8.24 13.90 9.78
C THR A 136 8.86 13.81 8.37
N ARG A 137 8.11 13.31 7.38
CA ARG A 137 8.63 13.15 6.02
C ARG A 137 9.01 14.49 5.44
N ASN A 138 10.18 14.54 4.80
CA ASN A 138 10.61 15.72 4.08
C ASN A 138 9.90 15.79 2.72
N THR A 139 8.90 16.68 2.60
CA THR A 139 8.12 16.91 1.37
C THR A 139 8.89 17.71 0.31
N SER A 140 10.05 18.29 0.64
CA SER A 140 10.84 19.13 -0.27
C SER A 140 11.75 18.34 -1.23
N THR A 141 11.83 17.02 -1.09
CA THR A 141 12.59 16.15 -2.00
C THR A 141 11.67 15.59 -3.07
N TRP A 142 11.66 16.27 -4.23
CA TRP A 142 10.89 15.97 -5.44
C TRP A 142 9.37 16.08 -5.27
N ALA A 143 8.74 16.99 -6.02
CA ALA A 143 7.29 17.11 -6.03
C ALA A 143 6.66 15.79 -6.48
N ASN A 144 6.01 15.09 -5.54
CA ASN A 144 5.21 13.92 -5.84
C ASN A 144 4.06 14.34 -6.76
N TRP A 145 3.86 13.63 -7.87
CA TRP A 145 2.68 13.84 -8.70
C TRP A 145 1.45 13.14 -8.08
N LEU A 146 1.66 11.92 -7.58
CA LEU A 146 0.63 11.02 -7.08
C LEU A 146 1.11 10.32 -5.80
N GLU A 147 0.25 10.23 -4.80
CA GLU A 147 0.42 9.38 -3.63
C GLU A 147 -0.67 8.32 -3.59
N VAL A 148 -0.29 7.05 -3.42
CA VAL A 148 -1.22 5.90 -3.37
C VAL A 148 -0.96 5.09 -2.11
N TRP A 149 -2.01 4.78 -1.37
CA TRP A 149 -1.97 3.87 -0.23
C TRP A 149 -2.66 2.56 -0.62
N LEU A 150 -1.92 1.47 -0.68
CA LEU A 150 -2.41 0.12 -1.00
C LEU A 150 -2.58 -0.61 0.33
N ARG A 151 -3.81 -0.71 0.82
CA ARG A 151 -4.03 -1.10 2.21
C ARG A 151 -5.04 -2.21 2.37
N ASP A 152 -4.66 -3.21 3.16
CA ASP A 152 -5.61 -4.07 3.86
C ASP A 152 -5.95 -3.37 5.17
N PHE A 153 -7.14 -2.74 5.23
CA PHE A 153 -7.55 -2.00 6.41
C PHE A 153 -7.88 -2.92 7.59
N ASN A 154 -8.34 -4.16 7.38
CA ASN A 154 -9.01 -4.95 8.42
C ASN A 154 -9.95 -4.06 9.30
N ARG A 155 -10.64 -3.14 8.64
CA ARG A 155 -11.59 -2.18 9.21
C ARG A 155 -12.80 -2.10 8.29
N HIS A 156 -13.97 -2.05 8.89
CA HIS A 156 -15.23 -2.04 8.16
C HIS A 156 -15.95 -0.74 8.45
N HIS A 157 -16.39 -0.06 7.40
CA HIS A 157 -17.08 1.22 7.48
C HIS A 157 -18.17 1.31 6.41
N HIS A 158 -19.29 1.96 6.72
CA HIS A 158 -20.47 2.01 5.84
C HIS A 158 -20.21 2.67 4.46
N THR A 159 -19.12 3.42 4.29
CA THR A 159 -18.81 4.12 3.03
C THR A 159 -18.21 3.19 1.98
N TRP A 160 -17.68 2.04 2.38
CA TRP A 160 -17.07 1.08 1.46
C TRP A 160 -17.60 -0.35 1.63
N GLU A 161 -18.07 -0.70 2.83
CA GLU A 161 -18.67 -1.98 3.15
C GLU A 161 -20.13 -2.08 2.68
N GLY A 162 -20.59 -3.30 2.35
CA GLY A 162 -22.00 -3.54 2.00
C GLY A 162 -22.93 -3.44 3.21
N ASP A 163 -24.19 -3.06 2.99
CA ASP A 163 -25.17 -2.87 4.09
C ASP A 163 -25.44 -4.16 4.89
N ASN A 164 -25.33 -5.33 4.24
CA ASN A 164 -25.47 -6.64 4.87
C ASN A 164 -24.40 -6.91 5.96
N ASN A 165 -23.26 -6.22 5.89
CA ASN A 165 -22.14 -6.37 6.80
C ASN A 165 -22.12 -5.31 7.90
N ARG A 166 -23.25 -4.65 8.19
CA ARG A 166 -23.36 -3.66 9.26
C ARG A 166 -22.85 -4.14 10.63
N HIS A 167 -22.94 -5.45 10.88
CA HIS A 167 -22.51 -6.09 12.11
C HIS A 167 -20.97 -6.22 12.22
N LEU A 168 -20.24 -6.10 11.11
CA LEU A 168 -18.78 -6.11 11.07
C LEU A 168 -18.17 -4.72 11.28
N ARG A 169 -18.99 -3.66 11.29
CA ARG A 169 -18.54 -2.26 11.40
C ARG A 169 -17.59 -2.10 12.58
N SER A 170 -16.44 -1.51 12.31
CA SER A 170 -15.45 -1.22 13.33
C SER A 170 -16.00 -0.20 14.34
N SER A 171 -15.58 -0.32 15.60
CA SER A 171 -15.90 0.68 16.61
C SER A 171 -15.35 2.06 16.23
N THR A 172 -15.94 3.11 16.79
CA THR A 172 -15.49 4.49 16.58
C THR A 172 -14.01 4.65 16.87
N ASP A 173 -13.50 4.10 17.98
CA ASP A 173 -12.09 4.20 18.36
C ASP A 173 -11.16 3.49 17.36
N ALA A 174 -11.62 2.39 16.76
CA ALA A 174 -10.84 1.65 15.78
C ALA A 174 -10.82 2.33 14.40
N ILE A 175 -11.91 2.97 13.99
CA ILE A 175 -12.04 3.55 12.64
C ILE A 175 -11.62 5.02 12.56
N THR A 176 -11.80 5.80 13.63
CA THR A 176 -11.58 7.25 13.62
C THR A 176 -10.16 7.65 13.22
N PRO A 177 -9.07 7.01 13.74
CA PRO A 177 -7.72 7.37 13.33
C PRO A 177 -7.47 7.18 11.83
N LEU A 178 -8.10 6.17 11.21
CA LEU A 178 -8.04 5.96 9.77
C LEU A 178 -8.77 7.06 9.01
N LEU A 179 -10.00 7.41 9.42
CA LEU A 179 -10.76 8.46 8.75
C LEU A 179 -10.04 9.81 8.82
N ASN A 180 -9.46 10.14 9.98
CA ASN A 180 -8.67 11.35 10.15
C ASN A 180 -7.48 11.38 9.20
N LEU A 181 -6.70 10.30 9.09
CA LEU A 181 -5.59 10.22 8.13
C LEU A 181 -6.02 10.42 6.67
N ILE A 182 -7.14 9.82 6.27
CA ILE A 182 -7.69 9.98 4.92
C ILE A 182 -8.05 11.44 4.66
N ILE A 183 -8.74 12.08 5.61
CA ILE A 183 -9.21 13.47 5.48
C ILE A 183 -8.03 14.45 5.51
N GLU A 184 -7.14 14.33 6.49
CA GLU A 184 -5.99 15.23 6.70
C GLU A 184 -5.04 15.24 5.50
N HIS A 185 -4.88 14.10 4.82
CA HIS A 185 -4.04 13.97 3.63
C HIS A 185 -4.80 14.11 2.30
N GLY A 186 -6.08 14.49 2.34
CA GLY A 186 -6.90 14.72 1.14
C GLY A 186 -7.05 13.48 0.26
N MET A 187 -7.03 12.29 0.87
CA MET A 187 -7.04 11.02 0.16
C MET A 187 -8.44 10.69 -0.33
N GLN A 188 -8.54 10.27 -1.59
CA GLN A 188 -9.77 9.86 -2.25
C GLN A 188 -9.70 8.38 -2.63
N GLN A 189 -10.77 7.64 -2.34
CA GLN A 189 -10.88 6.22 -2.64
C GLN A 189 -10.96 5.99 -4.16
N LEU A 190 -10.02 5.19 -4.71
CA LEU A 190 -10.02 4.84 -6.14
C LEU A 190 -10.97 3.68 -6.48
N LEU A 191 -11.23 2.79 -5.53
CA LEU A 191 -12.12 1.65 -5.74
C LEU A 191 -13.60 2.06 -5.58
N PRO A 192 -14.50 1.73 -6.53
CA PRO A 192 -15.94 1.97 -6.38
C PRO A 192 -16.46 1.32 -5.11
N ALA A 193 -17.33 1.96 -4.32
CA ALA A 193 -17.84 1.39 -3.07
C ALA A 193 -18.60 0.06 -3.28
N ARG A 194 -18.70 -0.76 -2.24
CA ARG A 194 -19.53 -1.99 -2.17
C ARG A 194 -19.10 -3.15 -3.08
N ILE A 195 -17.96 -3.04 -3.78
CA ILE A 195 -17.32 -4.19 -4.42
C ILE A 195 -16.53 -4.93 -3.33
N PRO A 196 -16.85 -6.21 -3.04
CA PRO A 196 -16.11 -7.02 -2.08
C PRO A 196 -14.69 -7.32 -2.58
N THR A 197 -13.74 -7.39 -1.66
CA THR A 197 -12.34 -7.78 -1.94
C THR A 197 -11.97 -9.09 -1.24
N ARG A 198 -12.84 -9.59 -0.34
CA ARG A 198 -12.62 -10.79 0.44
C ARG A 198 -13.92 -11.53 0.71
N GLU A 199 -13.92 -12.84 0.49
CA GLU A 199 -14.92 -13.73 1.07
C GLU A 199 -14.42 -14.33 2.38
N GLU A 200 -15.24 -14.24 3.42
CA GLU A 200 -14.93 -14.76 4.75
C GLU A 200 -16.21 -15.23 5.45
N ASN A 201 -16.22 -16.50 5.89
CA ASN A 201 -17.32 -17.10 6.64
C ASN A 201 -18.70 -16.94 5.96
N GLY A 202 -18.73 -16.97 4.62
CA GLY A 202 -19.97 -16.78 3.83
C GLY A 202 -20.38 -15.31 3.65
N SER A 203 -19.61 -14.36 4.16
CA SER A 203 -19.80 -12.93 3.95
C SER A 203 -18.80 -12.39 2.93
N GLN A 204 -19.31 -11.63 1.96
CA GLN A 204 -18.49 -10.87 1.02
C GLN A 204 -18.17 -9.51 1.64
N THR A 205 -16.92 -9.27 2.00
CA THR A 205 -16.45 -8.10 2.77
C THR A 205 -15.45 -7.26 1.98
N ARG A 206 -15.18 -6.04 2.44
CA ARG A 206 -14.23 -5.13 1.79
C ARG A 206 -13.19 -4.53 2.77
N PRO A 207 -12.24 -5.35 3.25
CA PRO A 207 -11.12 -4.85 4.03
C PRO A 207 -10.07 -4.12 3.18
N ASP A 208 -9.95 -4.41 1.88
CA ASP A 208 -8.92 -3.83 1.01
C ASP A 208 -9.39 -2.54 0.32
N ASN A 209 -8.54 -1.52 0.36
CA ASN A 209 -8.87 -0.18 -0.10
C ASN A 209 -7.65 0.54 -0.70
N ILE A 210 -7.90 1.44 -1.65
CA ILE A 210 -6.85 2.16 -2.40
C ILE A 210 -7.14 3.66 -2.40
N PRO A 211 -6.90 4.37 -1.27
CA PRO A 211 -6.90 5.83 -1.27
C PRO A 211 -5.73 6.40 -2.08
N SER A 212 -5.96 7.52 -2.76
CA SER A 212 -4.91 8.29 -3.44
C SER A 212 -5.12 9.80 -3.36
N SER A 213 -4.05 10.57 -3.55
CA SER A 213 -4.12 12.03 -3.70
C SER A 213 -3.16 12.51 -4.79
N ASN A 214 -3.53 13.59 -5.47
CA ASN A 214 -2.68 14.28 -6.44
C ASN A 214 -2.25 15.65 -5.91
N ASN A 215 -1.08 16.13 -6.32
CA ASN A 215 -0.57 17.46 -5.93
C ASN A 215 -0.99 18.57 -6.90
N ASN A 216 -2.00 18.36 -7.74
CA ASN A 216 -2.47 19.37 -8.70
C ASN A 216 -3.39 20.40 -8.02
N GLY A 217 -2.82 21.36 -7.30
CA GLY A 217 -3.48 22.63 -6.96
C GLY A 217 -3.69 22.90 -5.46
N PRO A 218 -3.80 24.18 -5.06
CA PRO A 218 -3.44 24.67 -3.73
C PRO A 218 -4.34 24.09 -2.66
N HIS A 219 -3.82 23.86 -1.45
CA HIS A 219 -4.64 23.73 -0.25
C HIS A 219 -5.56 24.96 -0.18
N PRO A 220 -6.87 24.83 -0.43
CA PRO A 220 -7.76 25.88 -0.02
C PRO A 220 -8.04 25.58 1.45
N ASN A 221 -7.81 26.57 2.30
CA ASN A 221 -8.72 26.77 3.42
C ASN A 221 -10.16 26.52 2.90
N ARG A 222 -10.75 25.40 3.28
CA ARG A 222 -12.20 25.22 3.26
C ARG A 222 -12.65 24.75 4.62
N LEU A 223 -12.68 25.73 5.52
CA LEU A 223 -13.88 25.96 6.32
C LEU A 223 -15.11 26.11 5.38
N HIS A 224 -16.30 25.95 5.96
CA HIS A 224 -17.66 25.88 5.37
C HIS A 224 -18.11 24.41 5.19
N HIS A 225 -19.03 23.84 5.99
CA HIS A 225 -19.99 24.36 6.98
C HIS A 225 -19.97 23.53 8.26
#